data_AF-A0A562RJJ7-F1
#
_entry.id   AF-A0A562RJJ7-F1
#
_cell.length_a   1.000
_cell.length_b   1.000
_cell.length_c   1.000
_cell.angle_alpha   90.00
_cell.angle_beta   90.00
_cell.angle_gamma   90.00
#
_symmetry.space_group_name_H-M   'P 1'
#
loop_
_entity.id
_entity.type
_entity.pdbx_description
1 polymer ?
#
loop_
_entity_poly.entity_id
_entity_poly.type
_entity_poly.pdbx_seq_one_letter_code
_entity_poly.pdbx_strand_id
1 'polypeptide(L)'
;MEETPPEREFKTLMDVLRFLQGEGFSIEKTKLYQDQKSGLIRYKKGQPITETEVLAYVARCELEKTDGGSPITAARQLEKDNAAKRALALELMAQKREMVALQLAREKKKLVDRSEVDQMLVGLLQVLDTSSKQLMDRLMPDIARMVGGDGAKANLGRDLLRQEWDAMMHRLSRTEAFSLKYAEDEGDFSEDLPPSVFGQENKNP
;
A
#
# COMPACT_ATOMS: atom_id res chain seq x y z
N MET A 1 35.21 -7.05 15.36
CA MET A 1 35.72 -6.66 16.68
C MET A 1 35.77 -5.15 16.66
N GLU A 2 34.74 -4.48 17.19
CA GLU A 2 34.69 -3.02 17.24
C GLU A 2 35.64 -2.55 18.35
N GLU A 3 36.76 -1.94 17.95
CA GLU A 3 37.63 -1.22 18.88
C GLU A 3 36.89 0.04 19.34
N THR A 4 36.36 0.00 20.56
CA THR A 4 35.86 1.20 21.24
C THR A 4 37.07 2.09 21.56
N PRO A 5 37.09 3.36 21.09
CA PRO A 5 38.22 4.26 21.33
C PRO A 5 38.39 4.52 22.85
N PRO A 6 39.61 4.82 23.32
CA PRO A 6 39.89 5.00 24.74
C PRO A 6 39.03 6.14 25.31
N GLU A 7 38.20 5.80 26.28
CA GLU A 7 37.27 6.72 26.95
C GLU A 7 38.08 7.82 27.64
N ARG A 8 37.82 9.10 27.33
CA ARG A 8 38.54 10.20 27.99
C ARG A 8 38.12 10.31 29.45
N GLU A 9 39.10 10.46 30.32
CA GLU A 9 38.91 10.63 31.75
C GLU A 9 39.27 12.05 32.19
N PHE A 10 38.37 12.69 32.94
CA PHE A 10 38.54 14.03 33.49
C PHE A 10 38.84 13.95 34.99
N LYS A 11 39.99 14.51 35.39
CA LYS A 11 40.46 14.48 36.78
C LYS A 11 39.82 15.55 37.65
N THR A 12 39.40 16.66 37.04
CA THR A 12 38.78 17.78 37.77
C THR A 12 37.50 18.25 37.09
N LEU A 13 36.59 18.84 37.88
CA LEU A 13 35.39 19.51 37.37
C LEU A 13 35.72 20.68 36.44
N MET A 14 36.92 21.28 36.55
CA MET A 14 37.38 22.31 35.62
C MET A 14 37.75 21.73 34.25
N ASP A 15 38.26 20.50 34.19
CA ASP A 15 38.53 19.83 32.92
C ASP A 15 37.22 19.47 32.20
N VAL A 16 36.20 19.05 32.96
CA VAL A 16 34.84 18.84 32.44
C VAL A 16 34.25 20.13 31.91
N LEU A 17 34.39 21.24 32.64
CA LEU A 17 33.91 22.55 32.19
C LEU A 17 34.59 23.01 30.90
N ARG A 18 35.91 22.87 30.80
CA ARG A 18 36.66 23.23 29.58
C ARG A 18 36.28 22.34 28.40
N PHE A 19 36.04 21.06 28.64
CA PHE A 19 35.57 20.15 27.61
C PHE A 19 34.17 20.53 27.11
N LEU A 20 33.22 20.76 28.02
CA LEU A 20 31.85 21.17 27.67
C LEU A 20 31.82 22.50 26.92
N GLN A 21 32.61 23.49 27.35
CA GLN A 21 32.73 24.76 26.64
C GLN A 21 33.43 24.62 25.28
N GLY A 22 34.42 23.74 25.17
CA GLY A 22 35.10 23.42 23.90
C GLY A 22 34.23 22.68 22.89
N GLU A 23 33.29 21.87 23.38
CA GLU A 23 32.24 21.20 22.59
C GLU A 23 31.05 22.12 22.25
N GLY A 24 31.07 23.38 22.74
CA GLY A 24 30.07 24.39 22.42
C GLY A 24 28.81 24.35 23.28
N PHE A 25 28.86 23.77 24.49
CA PHE A 25 27.75 23.81 25.44
C PHE A 25 27.79 25.08 26.30
N SER A 26 26.62 25.70 26.48
CA SER A 26 26.45 26.87 27.35
C SER A 26 26.32 26.42 28.81
N ILE A 27 27.45 26.39 29.52
CA ILE A 27 27.48 26.04 30.95
C ILE A 27 28.30 27.05 31.76
N GLU A 28 27.67 27.58 32.81
CA GLU A 28 28.33 28.44 33.78
C GLU A 28 29.01 27.61 34.88
N LYS A 29 30.16 28.10 35.35
CA LYS A 29 30.90 27.51 36.47
C LYS A 29 30.00 27.27 37.68
N THR A 30 29.18 28.25 38.02
CA THR A 30 28.29 28.21 39.19
C THR A 30 27.25 27.09 39.08
N LYS A 31 26.68 26.90 37.89
CA LYS A 31 25.69 25.85 37.61
C LYS A 31 26.32 24.45 37.72
N LEU A 32 27.51 24.24 37.16
CA LEU A 32 28.22 22.96 37.24
C LEU A 32 28.53 22.54 38.70
N TYR A 33 28.95 23.48 39.55
CA TYR A 33 29.20 23.20 40.96
C TYR A 33 27.92 22.97 41.77
N GLN A 34 26.80 23.60 41.39
CA GLN A 34 25.49 23.32 41.98
C GLN A 34 24.99 21.93 41.58
N ASP A 35 25.15 21.56 40.30
CA ASP A 35 24.75 20.26 39.75
C ASP A 35 25.58 19.10 40.31
N GLN A 36 26.84 19.37 40.64
CA GLN A 36 27.67 18.44 41.40
C GLN A 36 27.12 18.21 42.82
N LYS A 37 26.67 19.28 43.49
CA LYS A 37 26.10 19.19 44.86
C LYS A 37 24.73 18.51 44.88
N SER A 38 23.92 18.67 43.83
CA SER A 38 22.64 17.98 43.66
C SER A 38 22.78 16.54 43.18
N GLY A 39 24.01 16.08 42.88
CA GLY A 39 24.30 14.70 42.52
C GLY A 39 24.01 14.35 41.06
N LEU A 40 23.78 15.35 40.20
CA LEU A 40 23.61 15.18 38.75
C LEU A 40 24.90 14.72 38.07
N ILE A 41 26.06 15.13 38.60
CA ILE A 41 27.38 14.61 38.24
C ILE A 41 28.00 13.93 39.46
N ARG A 42 28.38 12.66 39.30
CA ARG A 42 29.01 11.89 40.37
C ARG A 42 30.49 12.22 40.47
N TYR A 43 30.82 13.32 41.14
CA TYR A 43 32.20 13.63 41.49
C TYR A 43 32.52 13.18 42.91
N LYS A 44 33.27 12.08 43.05
CA LYS A 44 33.86 11.65 44.32
C LYS A 44 35.33 12.06 44.34
N LYS A 45 35.79 12.69 45.41
CA LYS A 45 37.18 13.17 45.54
C LYS A 45 38.15 12.00 45.33
N GLY A 46 38.87 12.00 44.21
CA GLY A 46 39.85 10.97 43.83
C GLY A 46 39.41 9.98 42.75
N GLN A 47 38.18 10.09 42.22
CA GLN A 47 37.71 9.28 41.09
C GLN A 47 37.67 10.13 39.81
N PRO A 48 38.25 9.66 38.69
CA PRO A 48 38.12 10.33 37.39
C PRO A 48 36.68 10.24 36.88
N ILE A 49 36.20 11.31 36.25
CA ILE A 49 34.89 11.36 35.58
C ILE A 49 35.09 10.89 34.15
N THR A 50 34.32 9.91 33.67
CA THR A 50 34.42 9.44 32.28
C THR A 50 33.63 10.32 31.32
N GLU A 51 34.05 10.34 30.06
CA GLU A 51 33.34 11.05 28.99
C GLU A 51 31.88 10.62 28.86
N THR A 52 31.57 9.33 29.07
CA THR A 52 30.19 8.83 29.08
C THR A 52 29.34 9.44 30.19
N GLU A 53 29.90 9.64 31.39
CA GLU A 53 29.17 10.30 32.48
C GLU A 53 28.94 11.79 32.20
N VAL A 54 29.90 12.47 31.55
CA VAL A 54 29.75 13.87 31.14
C VAL A 54 28.69 14.02 30.05
N LEU A 55 28.69 13.13 29.05
CA LEU A 55 27.68 13.12 27.98
C LEU A 55 26.28 12.75 28.52
N ALA A 56 26.20 11.82 29.48
CA ALA A 56 24.95 11.51 30.16
C ALA A 56 24.41 12.69 30.98
N TYR A 57 25.29 13.48 31.60
CA TYR A 57 24.91 14.72 32.26
C TYR A 57 24.35 15.76 31.27
N VAL A 58 25.01 15.93 30.12
CA VAL A 58 24.51 16.80 29.04
C VAL A 58 23.11 16.41 28.58
N ALA A 59 22.88 15.11 28.38
CA ALA A 59 21.57 14.60 27.98
C ALA A 59 20.49 14.78 29.05
N ARG A 60 20.86 14.75 30.35
CA ARG A 60 19.93 14.92 31.48
C ARG A 60 19.59 16.37 31.78
N CYS A 61 20.54 17.28 31.59
CA CYS A 61 20.37 18.69 31.89
C CYS A 61 19.91 19.53 30.69
N GLU A 62 19.67 18.91 29.53
CA GLU A 62 19.26 19.56 28.29
C GLU A 62 20.07 20.84 28.01
N LEU A 63 21.39 20.72 28.13
CA LEU A 63 22.28 21.87 27.99
C LEU A 63 22.21 22.39 26.55
N GLU A 64 21.77 23.64 26.42
CA GLU A 64 21.73 24.34 25.13
C GLU A 64 23.14 24.53 24.59
N LYS A 65 23.34 24.17 23.32
CA LYS A 65 24.58 24.45 22.61
C LYS A 65 24.55 25.91 22.19
N THR A 66 25.57 26.66 22.57
CA THR A 66 25.79 28.00 22.03
C THR A 66 26.13 27.88 20.55
N ASP A 67 25.54 28.74 19.71
CA ASP A 67 25.61 28.72 18.23
C ASP A 67 27.04 28.85 17.62
N GLY A 68 28.10 28.73 18.42
CA GLY A 68 29.50 28.76 18.03
C GLY A 68 30.22 27.42 18.11
N GLY A 69 29.52 26.29 17.98
CA GLY A 69 30.12 24.95 18.01
C GLY A 69 31.19 24.75 16.92
N SER A 70 32.35 24.24 17.34
CA SER A 70 33.55 23.96 16.52
C SER A 70 33.23 23.31 15.14
N PRO A 71 33.98 23.64 14.05
CA PRO A 71 33.71 23.20 12.67
C PRO A 71 33.61 21.68 12.45
N ILE A 72 34.01 20.87 13.44
CA ILE A 72 34.02 19.41 13.40
C ILE A 72 32.61 18.81 13.56
N THR A 73 31.72 19.45 14.33
CA THR A 73 30.34 18.96 14.54
C THR A 73 29.41 19.32 13.39
N ALA A 74 29.61 20.47 12.74
CA ALA A 74 28.85 20.85 11.54
C ALA A 74 29.14 19.90 10.37
N ALA A 75 30.40 19.49 10.19
CA ALA A 75 30.79 18.51 9.18
C ALA A 75 30.15 17.12 9.43
N ARG A 76 30.14 16.65 10.69
CA ARG A 76 29.49 15.39 11.07
C ARG A 76 27.97 15.41 10.90
N GLN A 77 27.32 16.54 11.15
CA GLN A 77 25.87 16.68 10.93
C GLN A 77 25.54 16.67 9.43
N LEU A 78 26.33 17.38 8.61
CA LEU A 78 26.22 17.38 7.16
C LEU A 78 26.48 16.01 6.53
N GLU A 79 27.43 15.24 7.06
CA GLU A 79 27.68 13.86 6.63
C GLU A 79 26.52 12.93 6.97
N LYS A 80 25.91 13.06 8.15
CA LYS A 80 24.73 12.29 8.54
C LYS A 80 23.52 12.62 7.67
N ASP A 81 23.30 13.90 7.36
CA ASP A 81 22.21 14.33 6.47
C ASP A 81 22.44 13.87 5.03
N ASN A 82 23.69 13.89 4.55
CA ASN A 82 24.04 13.37 3.22
C ASN A 82 23.93 11.84 3.15
N ALA A 83 24.26 11.12 4.23
CA ALA A 83 24.07 9.68 4.32
C ALA A 83 22.57 9.31 4.32
N ALA A 84 21.74 10.04 5.06
CA ALA A 84 20.29 9.87 5.07
C ALA A 84 19.67 10.13 3.69
N LYS A 85 20.09 11.21 3.01
CA LYS A 85 19.65 11.51 1.63
C LYS A 85 20.08 10.44 0.62
N ARG A 86 21.27 9.87 0.78
CA ARG A 86 21.74 8.76 -0.07
C ARG A 86 20.95 7.48 0.18
N ALA A 87 20.61 7.17 1.43
CA ALA A 87 19.76 6.02 1.76
C ALA A 87 18.37 6.16 1.14
N LEU A 88 17.76 7.34 1.26
CA LEU A 88 16.44 7.63 0.69
C LEU A 88 16.46 7.61 -0.85
N ALA A 89 17.54 8.10 -1.46
CA ALA A 89 17.75 8.00 -2.91
C ALA A 89 17.92 6.54 -3.38
N LEU A 90 18.62 5.70 -2.61
CA LEU A 90 18.75 4.26 -2.91
C LEU A 90 17.41 3.53 -2.81
N GLU A 91 16.59 3.86 -1.82
CA GLU A 91 15.25 3.29 -1.64
C GLU A 91 14.31 3.68 -2.80
N LEU A 92 14.33 4.95 -3.20
CA LEU A 92 13.59 5.41 -4.39
C LEU A 92 14.05 4.72 -5.67
N MET A 93 15.36 4.47 -5.82
CA MET A 93 15.89 3.74 -6.97
C MET A 93 15.49 2.26 -6.94
N ALA A 94 15.39 1.65 -5.76
CA ALA A 94 14.89 0.28 -5.59
C ALA A 94 13.41 0.17 -5.99
N GLN A 95 12.56 1.08 -5.51
CA GLN A 95 11.14 1.14 -5.91
C GLN A 95 10.97 1.35 -7.42
N LYS A 96 11.78 2.22 -8.03
CA LYS A 96 11.76 2.41 -9.49
C LYS A 96 12.17 1.16 -10.25
N ARG A 97 13.17 0.41 -9.76
CA ARG A 97 13.58 -0.87 -10.38
C ARG A 97 12.48 -1.92 -10.28
N GLU A 98 11.78 -1.97 -9.16
CA GLU A 98 10.64 -2.89 -8.96
C GLU A 98 9.48 -2.55 -9.90
N MET A 99 9.14 -1.27 -10.03
CA MET A 99 8.15 -0.79 -11.00
C MET A 99 8.52 -1.14 -12.44
N VAL A 100 9.78 -0.95 -12.84
CA VAL A 100 10.27 -1.32 -14.18
C VAL A 100 10.24 -2.84 -14.35
N ALA A 101 10.58 -3.63 -13.33
CA ALA A 101 10.50 -5.09 -13.40
C ALA A 101 9.05 -5.58 -13.54
N LEU A 102 8.09 -4.94 -12.87
CA LEU A 102 6.66 -5.21 -13.02
C LEU A 102 6.15 -4.86 -14.42
N GLN A 103 6.58 -3.72 -14.98
CA GLN A 103 6.25 -3.34 -16.36
C GLN A 103 6.82 -4.33 -17.38
N LEU A 104 8.07 -4.75 -17.21
CA LEU A 104 8.71 -5.76 -18.06
C LEU A 104 8.06 -7.15 -17.93
N ALA A 105 7.52 -7.47 -16.75
CA ALA A 105 6.77 -8.71 -16.52
C ALA A 105 5.36 -8.67 -17.13
N ARG A 106 4.70 -7.49 -17.15
CA ARG A 106 3.46 -7.23 -17.91
C ARG A 106 3.70 -7.36 -19.41
N GLU A 107 4.75 -6.75 -19.95
CA GLU A 107 5.12 -6.83 -21.39
C GLU A 107 5.41 -8.28 -21.82
N LYS A 108 5.97 -9.10 -20.93
CA LYS A 108 6.20 -10.53 -21.16
C LYS A 108 4.95 -11.41 -21.01
N LYS A 109 3.75 -10.82 -20.88
CA LYS A 109 2.46 -11.52 -20.71
C LYS A 109 2.39 -12.48 -19.53
N LYS A 110 3.24 -12.31 -18.51
CA LYS A 110 3.25 -13.17 -17.30
C LYS A 110 2.35 -12.63 -16.18
N LEU A 111 2.00 -11.36 -16.25
CA LEU A 111 1.08 -10.70 -15.33
C LEU A 111 -0.04 -10.09 -16.16
N VAL A 112 -1.27 -10.53 -15.92
CA VAL A 112 -2.48 -9.90 -16.46
C VAL A 112 -3.07 -9.06 -15.35
N ASP A 113 -3.44 -7.83 -15.66
CA ASP A 113 -4.06 -6.96 -14.68
C ASP A 113 -5.46 -7.49 -14.33
N ARG A 114 -5.79 -7.49 -13.04
CA ARG A 114 -7.08 -8.02 -12.57
C ARG A 114 -8.27 -7.34 -13.26
N SER A 115 -8.17 -6.04 -13.52
CA SER A 115 -9.19 -5.28 -14.25
C SER A 115 -9.41 -5.77 -15.67
N GLU A 116 -8.36 -6.21 -16.37
CA GLU A 116 -8.47 -6.77 -17.72
C GLU A 116 -9.15 -8.13 -17.70
N VAL A 117 -8.83 -8.96 -16.69
CA VAL A 117 -9.50 -10.26 -16.47
C VAL A 117 -10.98 -10.04 -16.18
N ASP A 118 -11.31 -9.11 -15.29
CA ASP A 118 -12.69 -8.79 -14.92
C ASP A 118 -13.47 -8.29 -16.15
N GLN A 119 -12.87 -7.42 -16.97
CA GLN A 119 -13.48 -6.96 -18.23
C GLN A 119 -13.72 -8.10 -19.22
N MET A 120 -12.75 -9.01 -19.36
CA MET A 120 -12.89 -10.18 -20.22
C MET A 120 -14.03 -11.10 -19.75
N LEU A 121 -14.15 -11.31 -18.43
CA LEU A 121 -15.23 -12.11 -17.84
C LEU A 121 -16.60 -11.45 -18.04
N VAL A 122 -16.71 -10.13 -17.83
CA VAL A 122 -17.94 -9.38 -18.10
C VAL A 122 -18.34 -9.49 -19.57
N GLY A 123 -17.38 -9.36 -20.48
CA GLY A 123 -17.62 -9.53 -21.90
C GLY A 123 -18.13 -10.93 -22.26
N LEU A 124 -17.52 -11.97 -21.68
CA LEU A 124 -17.92 -13.35 -21.90
C LEU A 124 -19.33 -13.62 -21.35
N LEU A 125 -19.67 -13.07 -20.18
CA LEU A 125 -21.01 -13.17 -19.61
C LEU A 125 -22.06 -12.47 -20.48
N GLN A 126 -21.74 -11.29 -21.04
CA GLN A 126 -22.65 -10.56 -21.91
C GLN A 126 -22.91 -11.30 -23.24
N VAL A 127 -21.87 -11.88 -23.83
CA VAL A 127 -22.01 -12.71 -25.04
C VAL A 127 -22.85 -13.96 -24.73
N LEU A 128 -22.61 -14.60 -23.57
CA LEU A 128 -23.39 -15.75 -23.13
C LEU A 128 -24.87 -15.40 -22.92
N ASP A 129 -25.17 -14.30 -22.22
CA ASP A 129 -26.54 -13.84 -21.99
C ASP A 129 -27.26 -13.58 -23.32
N THR A 130 -26.63 -12.81 -24.21
CA THR A 130 -27.18 -12.50 -25.53
C THR A 130 -27.42 -13.77 -26.36
N SER A 131 -26.45 -14.67 -26.39
CA SER A 131 -26.54 -15.92 -27.15
C SER A 131 -27.62 -16.85 -26.58
N SER A 132 -27.78 -16.89 -25.26
CA SER A 132 -28.80 -17.72 -24.60
C SER A 132 -30.23 -17.25 -24.90
N LYS A 133 -30.46 -15.94 -24.92
CA LYS A 133 -31.75 -15.34 -25.31
C LYS A 133 -32.09 -15.66 -26.76
N GLN A 134 -31.14 -15.42 -27.67
CA GLN A 134 -31.30 -15.73 -29.10
C GLN A 134 -31.55 -17.23 -29.33
N LEU A 135 -30.88 -18.09 -28.57
CA LEU A 135 -31.08 -19.53 -28.64
C LEU A 135 -32.51 -19.91 -28.26
N MET A 136 -33.02 -19.35 -27.16
CA MET A 136 -34.39 -19.59 -26.70
C MET A 136 -35.41 -19.06 -27.71
N ASP A 137 -35.27 -17.82 -28.17
CA ASP A 137 -36.19 -17.21 -29.13
C ASP A 137 -36.28 -18.01 -30.43
N ARG A 138 -35.15 -18.57 -30.88
CA ARG A 138 -35.09 -19.41 -32.08
C ARG A 138 -35.72 -20.78 -31.87
N LEU A 139 -35.42 -21.45 -30.76
CA LEU A 139 -35.80 -22.85 -30.54
C LEU A 139 -37.21 -23.03 -29.95
N MET A 140 -37.70 -22.04 -29.21
CA MET A 140 -39.00 -22.15 -28.51
C MET A 140 -40.17 -22.48 -29.45
N PRO A 141 -40.30 -21.88 -30.65
CA PRO A 141 -41.37 -22.23 -31.59
C PRO A 141 -41.28 -23.68 -32.08
N ASP A 142 -40.07 -24.19 -32.31
CA ASP A 142 -39.86 -25.56 -32.80
C ASP A 142 -40.10 -26.58 -31.68
N ILE A 143 -39.67 -26.28 -30.46
CA ILE A 143 -39.99 -27.07 -29.27
C ILE A 143 -41.51 -27.11 -29.05
N ALA A 144 -42.19 -25.97 -29.15
CA ALA A 144 -43.64 -25.89 -29.02
C ALA A 144 -44.36 -26.75 -30.07
N ARG A 145 -43.89 -26.74 -31.33
CA ARG A 145 -44.41 -27.59 -32.41
C ARG A 145 -44.12 -29.08 -32.19
N MET A 146 -42.92 -29.45 -31.73
CA MET A 146 -42.55 -30.85 -31.48
C MET A 146 -43.31 -31.46 -30.31
N VAL A 147 -43.45 -30.71 -29.22
CA VAL A 147 -44.10 -31.18 -27.99
C VAL A 147 -45.62 -31.16 -28.18
N GLY A 148 -46.17 -30.16 -28.86
CA GLY A 148 -47.60 -30.09 -29.18
C GLY A 148 -48.52 -30.16 -27.95
N GLY A 149 -48.02 -29.78 -26.76
CA GLY A 149 -48.74 -29.91 -25.48
C GLY A 149 -48.73 -31.31 -24.86
N ASP A 150 -48.06 -32.28 -25.47
CA ASP A 150 -47.96 -33.65 -24.95
C ASP A 150 -46.76 -33.80 -24.01
N GLY A 151 -47.05 -34.02 -22.72
CA GLY A 151 -46.04 -34.21 -21.68
C GLY A 151 -45.10 -35.39 -21.92
N ALA A 152 -45.52 -36.42 -22.68
CA ALA A 152 -44.65 -37.55 -23.02
C ALA A 152 -43.54 -37.16 -24.02
N LYS A 153 -43.77 -36.12 -24.84
CA LYS A 153 -42.82 -35.59 -25.83
C LYS A 153 -41.93 -34.48 -25.28
N ALA A 154 -42.15 -34.03 -24.03
CA ALA A 154 -41.33 -33.01 -23.39
C ALA A 154 -39.84 -33.38 -23.35
N ASN A 155 -39.51 -34.67 -23.28
CA ASN A 155 -38.13 -35.15 -23.34
C ASN A 155 -37.46 -34.82 -24.68
N LEU A 156 -38.18 -34.90 -25.80
CA LEU A 156 -37.63 -34.56 -27.13
C LEU A 156 -37.27 -33.07 -27.23
N GLY A 157 -38.13 -32.20 -26.67
CA GLY A 157 -37.85 -30.77 -26.59
C GLY A 157 -36.63 -30.46 -25.72
N ARG A 158 -36.49 -31.15 -24.58
CA ARG A 158 -35.33 -31.04 -23.69
C ARG A 158 -34.04 -31.49 -24.38
N ASP A 159 -34.07 -32.60 -25.10
CA ASP A 159 -32.88 -33.16 -25.76
C ASP A 159 -32.40 -32.23 -26.89
N LEU A 160 -33.33 -31.67 -27.68
CA LEU A 160 -33.01 -30.67 -28.70
C LEU A 160 -32.39 -29.41 -28.08
N LEU A 161 -32.99 -28.87 -27.02
CA LEU A 161 -32.47 -27.70 -26.33
C LEU A 161 -31.07 -27.95 -25.77
N ARG A 162 -30.83 -29.13 -25.19
CA ARG A 162 -29.53 -29.54 -24.66
C ARG A 162 -28.47 -29.64 -25.75
N GLN A 163 -28.79 -30.26 -26.89
CA GLN A 163 -27.87 -30.40 -28.01
C GLN A 163 -27.44 -29.04 -28.56
N GLU A 164 -28.39 -28.12 -28.71
CA GLU A 164 -28.11 -26.78 -29.24
C GLU A 164 -27.40 -25.89 -28.20
N TRP A 165 -27.70 -26.06 -26.90
CA TRP A 165 -26.96 -25.44 -25.82
C TRP A 165 -25.49 -25.89 -25.80
N ASP A 166 -25.25 -27.20 -25.88
CA ASP A 166 -23.89 -27.75 -25.93
C ASP A 166 -23.13 -27.26 -27.16
N ALA A 167 -23.80 -27.17 -28.33
CA ALA A 167 -23.21 -26.62 -29.54
C ALA A 167 -22.85 -25.13 -29.39
N MET A 168 -23.68 -24.34 -28.71
CA MET A 168 -23.40 -22.94 -28.40
C MET A 168 -22.21 -22.80 -27.45
N MET A 169 -22.18 -23.56 -26.35
CA MET A 169 -21.07 -23.51 -25.38
C MET A 169 -19.75 -23.96 -26.01
N HIS A 170 -19.80 -24.96 -26.88
CA HIS A 170 -18.63 -25.40 -27.65
C HIS A 170 -18.10 -24.32 -28.58
N ARG A 171 -18.99 -23.54 -29.23
CA ARG A 171 -18.58 -22.36 -30.01
C ARG A 171 -17.94 -21.30 -29.11
N LEU A 172 -18.55 -20.96 -27.98
CA LEU A 172 -18.01 -19.99 -27.03
C LEU A 172 -16.65 -20.38 -26.46
N SER A 173 -16.43 -21.68 -26.22
CA SER A 173 -15.12 -22.18 -25.76
C SER A 173 -13.99 -22.06 -26.78
N ARG A 174 -14.32 -21.92 -28.07
CA ARG A 174 -13.36 -21.85 -29.17
C ARG A 174 -13.11 -20.42 -29.67
N THR A 175 -14.00 -19.48 -29.36
CA THR A 175 -13.86 -18.11 -29.84
C THR A 175 -12.85 -17.36 -28.96
N GLU A 176 -11.59 -17.38 -29.39
CA GLU A 176 -10.54 -16.55 -28.80
C GLU A 176 -10.79 -15.07 -29.14
N ALA A 177 -10.87 -14.24 -28.10
CA ALA A 177 -10.89 -12.77 -28.11
C ALA A 177 -12.10 -12.07 -28.78
N PHE A 178 -13.16 -11.84 -28.00
CA PHE A 178 -14.11 -10.78 -28.29
C PHE A 178 -13.53 -9.43 -27.86
N SER A 179 -13.59 -8.41 -28.71
CA SER A 179 -13.27 -7.02 -28.35
C SER A 179 -14.58 -6.29 -28.09
N LEU A 180 -14.86 -5.94 -26.84
CA LEU A 180 -15.95 -5.01 -26.54
C LEU A 180 -15.53 -3.58 -26.89
N LYS A 181 -16.29 -2.95 -27.78
CA LYS A 181 -16.32 -1.50 -27.92
C LYS A 181 -17.62 -1.05 -27.27
N TYR A 182 -17.52 -0.37 -26.14
CA TYR A 182 -18.67 0.34 -25.59
C TYR A 182 -18.91 1.57 -26.47
N ALA A 183 -20.13 1.76 -26.95
CA ALA A 183 -20.57 3.08 -27.35
C ALA A 183 -20.73 3.88 -26.04
N GLU A 184 -20.10 5.05 -25.96
CA GLU A 184 -20.46 6.04 -24.95
C GLU A 184 -21.88 6.50 -25.26
N ASP A 185 -22.88 5.74 -24.81
CA ASP A 185 -24.22 6.30 -24.64
C ASP A 185 -24.13 7.23 -23.44
N GLU A 186 -24.00 8.54 -23.71
CA GLU A 186 -24.47 9.60 -22.83
C GLU A 186 -26.01 9.47 -22.70
N GLY A 187 -26.45 8.40 -22.05
CA GLY A 187 -27.83 8.18 -21.66
C GLY A 187 -27.99 8.57 -20.20
N ASP A 188 -28.46 9.80 -19.99
CA ASP A 188 -28.92 10.31 -18.70
C ASP A 188 -29.81 9.27 -18.00
N PHE A 189 -29.29 8.64 -16.96
CA PHE A 189 -30.02 7.73 -16.08
C PHE A 189 -30.84 8.59 -15.10
N SER A 190 -31.75 9.42 -15.63
CA SER A 190 -32.80 10.03 -14.83
C SER A 190 -33.88 8.97 -14.56
N GLU A 191 -34.21 8.85 -13.28
CA GLU A 191 -35.12 7.88 -12.70
C GLU A 191 -36.48 7.85 -13.40
N ASP A 192 -36.82 6.73 -14.02
CA ASP A 192 -38.22 6.31 -14.20
C ASP A 192 -38.32 4.82 -13.82
N LEU A 193 -38.20 4.57 -12.52
CA LEU A 193 -38.67 3.31 -11.94
C LEU A 193 -40.20 3.27 -12.07
N PRO A 194 -40.80 2.26 -12.72
CA PRO A 194 -42.24 2.09 -12.68
C PRO A 194 -42.69 1.87 -11.22
N PRO A 195 -43.80 2.48 -10.77
CA PRO A 195 -44.26 2.33 -9.40
C PRO A 195 -44.49 0.85 -9.10
N SER A 196 -43.89 0.41 -8.00
CA SER A 196 -43.90 -0.95 -7.47
C SER A 196 -45.32 -1.54 -7.44
N VAL A 197 -45.53 -2.61 -8.21
CA VAL A 197 -46.75 -3.43 -8.18
C VAL A 197 -46.69 -4.37 -6.98
N PHE A 198 -46.71 -3.82 -5.76
CA PHE A 198 -46.93 -4.59 -4.54
C PHE A 198 -47.72 -3.75 -3.53
N GLY A 199 -49.03 -4.01 -3.49
CA GLY A 199 -49.95 -3.34 -2.58
C GLY A 199 -51.42 -3.57 -2.93
N GLN A 200 -51.84 -4.83 -3.14
CA GLN A 200 -53.26 -5.14 -3.00
C GLN A 200 -53.58 -5.18 -1.50
N GLU A 201 -54.00 -4.04 -0.96
CA GLU A 201 -54.81 -4.03 0.25
C GLU A 201 -56.29 -3.89 -0.12
N ASN A 202 -57.01 -4.96 0.23
CA ASN A 202 -58.44 -5.04 0.43
C ASN A 202 -59.12 -3.70 0.76
N LYS A 203 -60.23 -3.43 0.07
CA LYS A 203 -61.46 -2.88 0.66
C LYS A 203 -62.64 -3.07 -0.30
N ASN A 204 -63.45 -4.08 0.00
CA ASN A 204 -64.90 -4.04 -0.23
C ASN A 204 -65.51 -2.97 0.69
N PRO A 205 -66.67 -2.36 0.36
CA PRO A 205 -67.93 -3.05 0.08
C PRO A 205 -68.59 -2.73 -1.27
#